data_AF-A0A920MKQ1-F1
#
_entry.id   AF-A0A920MKQ1-F1
#
_cell.length_a   1.000
_cell.length_b   1.000
_cell.length_c   1.000
_cell.angle_alpha   90.00
_cell.angle_beta   90.00
_cell.angle_gamma   90.00
#
_symmetry.space_group_name_H-M   'P 1'
#
loop_
_entity.id
_entity.type
_entity.pdbx_description
1 polymer ?
#
loop_
_entity_poly.entity_id
_entity_poly.type
_entity_poly.pdbx_seq_one_letter_code
_entity_poly.pdbx_strand_id
1 'polypeptide(L)'
;MGWTDLGWTASARATGLEQFRYLVYEDESWSVDQFLFEFAIAAGEKKDDDTLNALSPDLFEFIEGGGKLLAYHGWADPQISPANVTQYTIE
;
A
#
# COMPACT_ATOMS: atom_id res chain seq x y z
N MET A 1 18.95 -3.75 -9.27
CA MET A 1 17.67 -3.02 -9.23
C MET A 1 16.46 -3.87 -9.59
N GLY A 2 16.60 -5.01 -10.28
CA GLY A 2 15.54 -6.03 -10.34
C GLY A 2 14.20 -5.52 -10.88
N TRP A 3 14.22 -4.75 -11.96
CA TRP A 3 13.02 -4.21 -12.58
C TRP A 3 12.22 -5.29 -13.31
N THR A 4 10.90 -5.14 -13.36
CA THR A 4 10.00 -5.94 -14.18
C THR A 4 9.85 -5.31 -15.57
N ASP A 5 9.43 -6.10 -16.55
CA ASP A 5 9.14 -5.61 -17.92
C ASP A 5 7.94 -4.64 -17.98
N LEU A 6 7.23 -4.46 -16.87
CA LEU A 6 6.10 -3.55 -16.70
C LEU A 6 6.50 -2.20 -16.07
N GLY A 7 7.80 -1.97 -15.85
CA GLY A 7 8.33 -0.70 -15.34
C GLY A 7 8.29 -0.53 -13.82
N TRP A 8 7.93 -1.57 -13.08
CA TRP A 8 7.89 -1.58 -11.60
C TRP A 8 9.09 -2.35 -11.05
N THR A 9 9.49 -2.08 -9.82
CA THR A 9 10.49 -2.91 -9.14
C THR A 9 9.93 -4.31 -8.86
N ALA A 10 10.78 -5.35 -8.91
CA ALA A 10 10.36 -6.70 -8.58
C ALA A 10 9.87 -6.82 -7.13
N SER A 11 10.40 -5.98 -6.23
CA SER A 11 9.93 -5.88 -4.84
C SER A 11 8.47 -5.45 -4.77
N ALA A 12 8.06 -4.39 -5.47
CA ALA A 12 6.66 -3.94 -5.48
C ALA A 12 5.71 -5.03 -5.94
N ARG A 13 6.10 -5.74 -7.01
CA ARG A 13 5.31 -6.84 -7.55
C ARG A 13 5.22 -7.99 -6.54
N ALA A 14 6.33 -8.39 -5.94
CA ALA A 14 6.36 -9.50 -4.98
C ALA A 14 5.49 -9.20 -3.76
N THR A 15 5.62 -8.02 -3.15
CA THR A 15 4.87 -7.65 -1.94
C THR A 15 3.37 -7.61 -2.20
N GLY A 16 2.93 -7.08 -3.36
CA GLY A 16 1.50 -7.08 -3.72
C GLY A 16 0.95 -8.50 -3.86
N LEU A 17 1.70 -9.42 -4.48
CA LEU A 17 1.27 -10.81 -4.62
C LEU A 17 1.23 -11.57 -3.29
N GLU A 18 2.22 -11.36 -2.44
CA GLU A 18 2.32 -12.00 -1.13
C GLU A 18 1.23 -11.52 -0.17
N GLN A 19 0.86 -10.23 -0.23
CA GLN A 19 -0.27 -9.70 0.52
C GLN A 19 -1.56 -10.47 0.19
N PHE A 20 -1.87 -10.68 -1.08
CA PHE A 20 -3.07 -11.43 -1.44
C PHE A 20 -2.97 -12.92 -1.08
N ARG A 21 -1.81 -13.55 -1.30
CA ARG A 21 -1.59 -14.97 -0.99
C ARG A 21 -1.69 -15.26 0.50
N TYR A 22 -0.92 -14.57 1.32
CA TYR A 22 -0.70 -14.93 2.72
C TYR A 22 -1.56 -14.14 3.70
N LEU A 23 -2.01 -12.94 3.35
CA LEU A 23 -2.82 -12.11 4.25
C LEU A 23 -4.29 -12.12 3.86
N VAL A 24 -4.62 -11.78 2.61
CA VAL A 24 -6.03 -11.65 2.18
C VAL A 24 -6.74 -12.99 2.10
N TYR A 25 -6.16 -13.95 1.38
CA TYR A 25 -6.77 -15.26 1.15
C TYR A 25 -6.21 -16.37 2.03
N GLU A 26 -5.05 -16.16 2.65
CA GLU A 26 -4.36 -17.16 3.49
C GLU A 26 -4.22 -18.53 2.79
N ASP A 27 -3.94 -18.50 1.48
CA ASP A 27 -3.88 -19.66 0.60
C ASP A 27 -2.56 -19.66 -0.17
N GLU A 28 -1.64 -20.55 0.22
CA GLU A 28 -0.33 -20.69 -0.42
C GLU A 28 -0.41 -21.12 -1.89
N SER A 29 -1.55 -21.64 -2.35
CA SER A 29 -1.77 -22.02 -3.75
C SER A 29 -2.23 -20.84 -4.62
N TRP A 30 -2.72 -19.75 -4.00
CA TRP A 30 -3.27 -18.59 -4.72
C TRP A 30 -2.27 -17.97 -5.71
N SER A 31 -2.68 -17.66 -6.94
CA SER A 31 -1.84 -16.98 -7.93
C SER A 31 -2.50 -15.71 -8.46
N VAL A 32 -1.71 -14.85 -9.13
CA VAL A 32 -2.21 -13.61 -9.75
C VAL A 32 -3.31 -13.86 -10.79
N ASP A 33 -3.37 -15.06 -11.37
CA ASP A 33 -4.39 -15.42 -12.36
C ASP A 33 -5.80 -15.52 -11.74
N GLN A 34 -5.86 -15.63 -10.41
CA GLN A 34 -7.10 -15.62 -9.63
C GLN A 34 -7.52 -14.21 -9.19
N PHE A 35 -6.72 -13.18 -9.54
CA PHE A 35 -7.02 -11.80 -9.16
C PHE A 35 -8.20 -11.24 -9.96
N LEU A 36 -9.33 -11.04 -9.29
CA LEU A 36 -10.52 -10.39 -9.86
C LEU A 36 -10.70 -9.00 -9.24
N PHE A 37 -10.42 -7.95 -10.03
CA PHE A 37 -10.48 -6.55 -9.58
C PHE A 37 -11.77 -6.18 -8.85
N GLU A 38 -12.92 -6.70 -9.31
CA GLU A 38 -14.23 -6.44 -8.73
C GLU A 38 -14.34 -6.85 -7.25
N PHE A 39 -13.62 -7.90 -6.84
CA PHE A 39 -13.76 -8.49 -5.50
C PHE A 39 -12.50 -8.37 -4.65
N ALA A 40 -11.32 -8.44 -5.26
CA ALA A 40 -10.06 -8.55 -4.55
C ALA A 40 -9.77 -7.31 -3.70
N ILE A 41 -10.10 -6.11 -4.19
CA ILE A 41 -9.90 -4.87 -3.42
C ILE A 41 -10.76 -4.88 -2.16
N ALA A 42 -12.06 -5.16 -2.28
CA ALA A 42 -12.95 -5.22 -1.13
C ALA A 42 -12.58 -6.33 -0.13
N ALA A 43 -12.09 -7.47 -0.62
CA ALA A 43 -11.56 -8.53 0.24
C ALA A 43 -10.30 -8.09 0.99
N GLY A 44 -9.41 -7.35 0.33
CA GLY A 44 -8.21 -6.77 0.94
C GLY A 44 -8.55 -5.78 2.05
N GLU A 45 -9.40 -4.79 1.78
CA GLU A 45 -9.86 -3.81 2.76
C GLU A 45 -10.54 -4.49 3.97
N LYS A 46 -11.43 -5.46 3.70
CA LYS A 46 -12.10 -6.20 4.78
C LYS A 46 -11.13 -7.00 5.63
N LYS A 47 -10.07 -7.56 5.03
CA LYS A 47 -9.06 -8.32 5.77
C LYS A 47 -8.16 -7.39 6.58
N ASP A 48 -7.82 -6.24 6.03
CA ASP A 48 -7.00 -5.24 6.68
C ASP A 48 -7.67 -4.70 7.96
N ASP A 49 -8.97 -4.40 7.90
CA ASP A 49 -9.78 -3.93 9.05
C ASP A 49 -9.10 -2.77 9.80
N ASP A 50 -8.54 -1.82 9.03
CA ASP A 50 -7.78 -0.65 9.51
C ASP A 50 -6.56 -1.00 10.40
N THR A 51 -5.94 -2.17 10.19
CA THR A 51 -4.76 -2.60 10.97
C THR A 51 -3.42 -2.29 10.30
N LEU A 52 -3.32 -2.35 8.96
CA LEU A 52 -2.09 -2.00 8.22
C LEU A 52 -2.22 -0.66 7.50
N ASN A 53 -3.41 -0.29 7.05
CA ASN A 53 -3.63 1.00 6.40
C ASN A 53 -3.32 2.18 7.35
N ALA A 54 -2.40 3.04 6.93
CA ALA A 54 -2.04 4.26 7.66
C ALA A 54 -2.69 5.50 7.03
N LEU A 55 -4.02 5.48 6.94
CA LEU A 55 -4.81 6.50 6.23
C LEU A 55 -5.49 7.51 7.14
N SER A 56 -5.43 7.35 8.48
CA SER A 56 -5.99 8.33 9.41
C SER A 56 -5.26 9.68 9.28
N PRO A 57 -5.97 10.77 8.95
CA PRO A 57 -5.36 12.10 8.90
C PRO A 57 -5.25 12.73 10.30
N ASP A 58 -5.85 12.12 11.34
CA ASP A 58 -5.83 12.67 12.68
C ASP A 58 -4.45 12.50 13.33
N LEU A 59 -3.74 13.63 13.42
CA LEU A 59 -2.45 13.74 14.08
C LEU A 59 -2.52 14.52 15.40
N PHE A 60 -3.72 14.75 15.95
CA PHE A 60 -3.92 15.62 17.11
C PHE A 60 -3.08 15.20 18.29
N GLU A 61 -3.17 13.93 18.72
CA GLU A 61 -2.40 13.42 19.88
C GLU A 61 -0.88 13.53 19.66
N PHE A 62 -0.41 13.25 18.44
CA PHE A 62 1.00 13.38 18.08
C PHE A 62 1.49 14.83 18.20
N ILE A 63 0.67 15.79 17.76
CA ILE A 63 0.99 17.22 17.80
C ILE A 63 0.87 17.79 19.21
N GLU A 64 -0.18 17.44 19.96
CA GLU A 64 -0.39 17.84 21.35
C GLU A 64 0.78 17.37 22.24
N GLY A 65 1.29 16.15 21.98
CA GLY A 65 2.51 15.63 22.59
C GLY A 65 3.82 16.32 22.18
N GLY A 66 3.77 17.34 21.31
CA GLY A 66 4.93 18.11 20.85
C GLY A 66 5.61 17.56 19.59
N GLY A 67 5.06 16.52 18.97
CA GLY A 67 5.59 15.87 17.77
C GLY A 67 5.76 16.83 16.58
N LYS A 68 6.66 16.46 15.66
CA LYS A 68 6.95 17.18 14.42
C LYS A 68 7.10 16.16 13.29
N LEU A 69 6.44 16.37 12.16
CA LEU A 69 6.46 15.49 11.00
C LEU A 69 6.98 16.25 9.78
N LEU A 70 7.96 15.67 9.08
CA LEU A 70 8.41 16.10 7.76
C LEU A 70 8.26 14.92 6.80
N ALA A 71 7.38 15.05 5.81
CA ALA A 71 7.15 14.04 4.78
C ALA A 71 7.74 14.51 3.44
N TYR A 72 8.32 13.58 2.66
CA TYR A 72 8.84 13.83 1.31
C TYR A 72 8.64 12.58 0.44
N HIS A 73 8.53 12.77 -0.87
CA HIS A 73 8.44 11.68 -1.85
C HIS A 73 9.22 12.04 -3.12
N GLY A 74 9.88 11.06 -3.73
CA GLY A 74 10.62 11.26 -4.98
C GLY A 74 9.69 11.36 -6.20
N TRP A 75 9.86 12.36 -7.05
CA TRP A 75 9.02 12.53 -8.25
C TRP A 75 9.14 11.40 -9.28
N ALA A 76 10.29 10.73 -9.32
CA ALA A 76 10.55 9.62 -10.21
C ALA A 76 10.58 8.29 -9.44
N ASP A 77 9.84 8.19 -8.33
CA ASP A 77 9.71 6.92 -7.60
C ASP A 77 8.97 5.89 -8.47
N PRO A 78 9.60 4.76 -8.79
CA PRO A 78 9.04 3.74 -9.66
C PRO A 78 8.18 2.69 -8.94
N GLN A 79 8.16 2.73 -7.62
CA GLN A 79 7.54 1.72 -6.77
C GLN A 79 6.21 2.20 -6.21
N ILE A 80 6.16 3.46 -5.78
CA ILE A 80 4.96 4.09 -5.21
C ILE A 80 4.75 5.43 -5.91
N SER A 81 3.52 5.70 -6.34
CA SER A 81 3.21 6.97 -7.01
C SER A 81 3.39 8.15 -6.04
N PRO A 82 4.12 9.21 -6.42
CA PRO A 82 4.24 10.41 -5.60
C PRO A 82 2.89 11.13 -5.40
N ALA A 83 1.88 10.87 -6.23
CA ALA A 83 0.53 11.42 -6.07
C ALA A 83 -0.15 10.98 -4.77
N ASN A 84 0.23 9.82 -4.21
CA ASN A 84 -0.36 9.32 -2.96
C ASN A 84 -0.05 10.24 -1.77
N VAL A 85 1.16 10.83 -1.73
CA VAL A 85 1.53 11.76 -0.66
C VAL A 85 0.76 13.07 -0.76
N THR A 86 0.51 13.56 -1.98
CA THR A 86 -0.29 14.78 -2.17
C THR A 86 -1.75 14.60 -1.74
N GLN A 87 -2.33 13.41 -1.93
CA GLN A 87 -3.69 13.13 -1.48
C GLN A 87 -3.77 13.10 0.05
N TYR A 88 -2.81 12.44 0.71
CA TYR A 88 -2.79 12.29 2.17
C TYR A 88 -2.54 13.61 2.95
N THR A 89 -1.92 14.62 2.32
CA THR A 89 -1.60 15.90 3.01
C THR A 89 -2.54 17.07 2.69
N ILE A 90 -3.48 16.90 1.74
CA ILE A 90 -4.39 17.98 1.29
C ILE A 90 -5.83 17.78 1.80
N GLU A 91 -6.21 16.57 2.21
CA GLU A 91 -7.48 16.28 2.91
C GLU A 91 -7.34 16.44 4.43
#